data_AF-A0A848F307-F1
#
_entry.id   AF-A0A848F307-F1
#
_cell.length_a   1.000
_cell.length_b   1.000
_cell.length_c   1.000
_cell.angle_alpha   90.00
_cell.angle_beta   90.00
_cell.angle_gamma   90.00
#
_symmetry.space_group_name_H-M   'P 1'
#
loop_
_entity.id
_entity.type
_entity.pdbx_description
1 polymer ?
#
loop_
_entity_poly.entity_id
_entity_poly.type
_entity_poly.pdbx_seq_one_letter_code
_entity_poly.pdbx_strand_id
1 'polypeptide(L)'
;MDTAKVFMTGRSQAVRLPKAYRFDTDEVTIERAPDGAVILRPKPRANLGERIRQILEKAGDTSEFERPEQGSLERDASWWDEQGFETPKQPGHE
;
A
#
# COMPACT_ATOMS: atom_id res chain seq x y z
N MET A 1 -28.07 23.34 -13.05
CA MET A 1 -28.10 21.96 -12.55
C MET A 1 -27.42 21.11 -13.59
N ASP A 2 -26.24 20.60 -13.27
CA ASP A 2 -25.47 19.79 -14.23
C ASP A 2 -26.09 18.41 -14.36
N THR A 3 -26.05 17.86 -15.57
CA THR A 3 -26.57 16.52 -15.86
C THR A 3 -25.45 15.64 -16.41
N ALA A 4 -25.57 14.34 -16.18
CA ALA A 4 -24.63 13.35 -16.68
C ALA A 4 -25.38 12.27 -17.45
N LYS A 5 -24.75 11.75 -18.51
CA LYS A 5 -25.34 10.70 -19.32
C LYS A 5 -25.23 9.36 -18.58
N VAL A 6 -26.37 8.70 -18.41
CA VAL A 6 -26.44 7.29 -18.01
C VAL A 6 -26.40 6.42 -19.27
N PHE A 7 -25.58 5.38 -19.28
CA PHE A 7 -25.42 4.47 -20.41
C PHE A 7 -25.10 3.05 -19.93
N MET A 8 -25.16 2.09 -20.84
CA MET A 8 -24.79 0.69 -20.57
C MET A 8 -23.37 0.41 -21.05
N THR A 9 -22.60 -0.32 -20.26
CA THR A 9 -21.29 -0.90 -20.62
C THR A 9 -21.36 -2.41 -20.38
N GLY A 10 -21.52 -3.17 -21.47
CA GLY A 10 -21.83 -4.60 -21.39
C GLY A 10 -23.15 -4.84 -20.63
N ARG A 11 -23.09 -5.58 -19.52
CA ARG A 11 -24.24 -5.88 -18.64
C ARG A 11 -24.42 -4.86 -17.51
N SER A 12 -23.55 -3.85 -17.40
CA SER A 12 -23.53 -2.90 -16.29
C SER A 12 -24.06 -1.53 -16.72
N GLN A 13 -24.73 -0.84 -15.81
CA GLN A 13 -25.09 0.57 -15.97
C GLN A 13 -23.92 1.45 -15.49
N ALA A 14 -23.67 2.55 -16.20
CA ALA A 14 -22.61 3.50 -15.91
C ALA A 14 -23.07 4.95 -16.11
N VAL A 15 -22.41 5.88 -15.42
CA VAL A 15 -22.62 7.32 -15.56
C VAL A 15 -21.33 7.95 -16.10
N ARG A 16 -21.44 8.77 -17.15
CA ARG A 16 -20.29 9.52 -17.68
C ARG A 16 -20.09 10.78 -16.85
N LEU A 17 -19.05 10.80 -16.00
CA LEU A 17 -18.71 11.97 -15.19
C LEU A 17 -18.17 13.11 -16.07
N PRO A 18 -18.78 14.32 -16.03
CA PRO A 18 -18.21 15.52 -16.65
C PRO A 18 -16.87 15.89 -16.01
N LYS A 19 -16.05 16.68 -16.72
CA LYS A 19 -14.68 17.03 -16.29
C LYS A 19 -14.63 17.62 -14.87
N ALA A 20 -15.60 18.44 -14.50
CA ALA A 20 -15.68 19.09 -13.19
C ALA A 20 -15.93 18.12 -12.01
N TYR A 21 -16.39 16.89 -12.28
CA TYR A 21 -16.77 15.89 -11.27
C TYR A 21 -15.90 14.63 -11.32
N ARG A 22 -14.72 14.68 -11.96
CA ARG A 22 -13.82 13.53 -12.04
C ARG A 22 -13.14 13.30 -10.69
N PHE A 23 -13.03 12.04 -10.29
CA PHE A 23 -12.21 11.61 -9.16
C PHE A 23 -10.74 11.48 -9.58
N ASP A 24 -9.84 11.65 -8.62
CA ASP A 24 -8.40 11.36 -8.72
C ASP A 24 -8.04 9.91 -8.32
N THR A 25 -9.02 9.17 -7.78
CA THR A 25 -8.93 7.76 -7.41
C THR A 25 -9.45 6.82 -8.50
N ASP A 26 -8.97 5.57 -8.51
CA ASP A 26 -9.47 4.52 -9.42
C ASP A 26 -10.81 3.93 -8.97
N GLU A 27 -11.09 4.00 -7.68
CA GLU A 27 -12.26 3.38 -7.06
C GLU A 27 -13.02 4.41 -6.22
N VAL A 28 -14.32 4.14 -6.07
CA VAL A 28 -15.22 4.88 -5.18
C VAL A 28 -16.02 3.89 -4.34
N THR A 29 -16.36 4.27 -3.11
CA THR A 29 -17.41 3.59 -2.36
C THR A 29 -18.77 4.10 -2.81
N ILE A 30 -19.77 3.22 -2.76
CA ILE A 30 -21.14 3.51 -3.22
C ILE A 30 -22.08 3.29 -2.04
N GLU A 31 -22.90 4.29 -1.74
CA GLU A 31 -23.97 4.21 -0.73
C GLU A 31 -25.29 4.68 -1.36
N ARG A 32 -26.39 4.02 -0.99
CA ARG A 32 -27.74 4.45 -1.36
C ARG A 32 -28.38 5.15 -0.17
N ALA A 33 -28.69 6.43 -0.34
CA ALA A 33 -29.38 7.23 0.67
C ALA A 33 -30.88 6.87 0.74
N PRO A 34 -31.58 7.22 1.84
CA PRO A 34 -33.00 6.89 2.03
C PRO A 34 -33.94 7.50 0.98
N ASP A 35 -33.59 8.66 0.42
CA ASP A 35 -34.31 9.33 -0.66
C ASP A 35 -34.07 8.71 -2.05
N GLY A 36 -33.27 7.64 -2.10
CA GLY A 36 -32.92 6.94 -3.33
C GLY A 36 -31.70 7.51 -4.05
N ALA A 37 -31.07 8.57 -3.53
CA ALA A 37 -29.84 9.11 -4.10
C ALA A 37 -28.68 8.11 -3.98
N VAL A 38 -27.75 8.17 -4.95
CA VAL A 38 -26.52 7.38 -4.93
C VAL A 38 -25.36 8.31 -4.59
N ILE A 39 -24.71 8.06 -3.47
CA ILE A 39 -23.56 8.83 -2.98
C ILE A 39 -22.29 8.06 -3.35
N LEU A 40 -21.39 8.72 -4.07
CA LEU A 40 -20.08 8.21 -4.44
C LEU A 40 -19.02 8.94 -3.61
N ARG A 41 -18.16 8.20 -2.92
CA ARG A 41 -17.01 8.78 -2.19
C ARG A 41 -15.70 8.21 -2.73
N PRO A 42 -14.67 9.03 -2.96
CA PRO A 42 -13.38 8.53 -3.43
C PRO A 42 -12.82 7.51 -2.43
N LYS A 43 -12.38 6.36 -2.93
CA LYS A 43 -11.68 5.37 -2.12
C LYS A 43 -10.19 5.64 -2.27
N PRO A 44 -9.49 6.10 -1.21
CA PRO A 44 -8.07 6.36 -1.28
C PRO A 44 -7.33 5.12 -1.78
N ARG A 45 -6.32 5.32 -2.63
CA ARG A 45 -5.38 4.26 -2.96
C ARG A 45 -4.63 3.91 -1.69
N ALA A 46 -5.04 2.86 -1.00
CA ALA A 46 -4.23 2.27 0.06
C ALA A 46 -3.00 1.66 -0.63
N ASN A 47 -1.91 2.42 -0.65
CA ASN A 47 -0.62 1.92 -1.09
C ASN A 47 -0.23 0.75 -0.17
N LEU A 48 0.66 -0.13 -0.66
CA LEU A 48 1.04 -1.34 0.08
C LEU A 48 1.50 -1.02 1.52
N GLY A 49 2.20 0.09 1.70
CA GLY A 49 2.65 0.57 3.01
C GLY A 49 1.50 0.86 3.97
N GLU A 50 0.49 1.62 3.54
CA GLU A 50 -0.70 1.94 4.34
C GLU A 50 -1.50 0.68 4.70
N ARG A 51 -1.59 -0.28 3.76
CA ARG A 51 -2.22 -1.58 4.03
C ARG A 51 -1.47 -2.37 5.10
N ILE A 52 -0.15 -2.47 4.97
CA ILE A 52 0.71 -3.15 5.95
C ILE A 52 0.58 -2.47 7.32
N ARG A 53 0.61 -1.12 7.35
CA ARG A 53 0.45 -0.34 8.57
C ARG A 53 -0.86 -0.67 9.29
N GLN A 54 -1.99 -0.65 8.58
CA GLN A 54 -3.29 -0.97 9.17
C GLN A 54 -3.38 -2.41 9.70
N ILE A 55 -2.69 -3.36 9.04
CA ILE A 55 -2.60 -4.74 9.52
C ILE A 55 -1.80 -4.79 10.82
N LEU A 56 -0.63 -4.15 10.86
CA LEU A 56 0.24 -4.10 12.05
C LEU A 56 -0.45 -3.43 13.24
N GLU A 57 -1.14 -2.30 13.02
CA GLU A 57 -1.91 -1.60 14.07
C GLU A 57 -3.02 -2.47 14.67
N LYS A 58 -3.66 -3.33 13.86
CA LYS A 58 -4.71 -4.26 14.34
C LYS A 58 -4.16 -5.53 14.96
N ALA A 59 -3.04 -6.03 14.47
CA ALA A 59 -2.38 -7.22 15.00
C ALA A 59 -1.87 -6.98 16.43
N GLY A 60 -1.58 -5.72 16.77
CA GLY A 60 -0.95 -5.35 18.03
C GLY A 60 0.54 -5.67 18.02
N ASP A 61 1.28 -5.02 18.91
CA ASP A 61 2.68 -5.38 19.13
C ASP A 61 2.71 -6.69 19.94
N THR A 62 3.16 -7.77 19.32
CA THR A 62 3.32 -9.04 20.04
C THR A 62 4.77 -9.13 20.52
N SER A 63 4.95 -9.08 21.84
CA SER A 63 6.25 -9.33 22.46
C SER A 63 6.61 -10.82 22.49
N GLU A 64 5.85 -11.68 21.81
CA GLU A 64 6.06 -13.13 21.76
C GLU A 64 7.29 -13.52 20.93
N PHE A 65 7.69 -12.67 19.99
CA PHE A 65 8.88 -12.89 19.19
C PHE A 65 10.09 -12.21 19.83
N GLU A 66 10.93 -12.99 20.50
CA GLU A 66 12.29 -12.58 20.82
C GLU A 66 13.19 -12.87 19.63
N ARG A 67 13.83 -11.83 19.07
CA ARG A 67 14.82 -12.02 18.01
C ARG A 67 15.95 -12.90 18.58
N PRO A 68 16.23 -14.08 18.00
CA PRO A 68 17.27 -14.95 18.52
C PRO A 68 18.64 -14.28 18.40
N GLU A 69 19.59 -14.73 19.22
CA GLU A 69 21.00 -14.33 19.06
C GLU A 69 21.43 -14.62 17.63
N GLN A 70 21.81 -13.56 16.92
CA GLN A 70 22.41 -13.69 15.61
C GLN A 70 23.86 -14.08 15.82
N GLY A 71 24.28 -15.20 15.21
CA GLY A 71 25.68 -15.58 15.22
C GLY A 71 26.56 -14.50 14.61
N SER A 72 27.85 -14.53 14.92
CA SER A 72 28.82 -13.75 14.18
C SER A 72 28.77 -14.18 12.72
N LEU A 73 28.54 -13.22 11.82
CA LEU A 73 28.79 -13.46 10.40
C LEU A 73 30.30 -13.66 10.26
N GLU A 74 30.76 -14.90 10.10
CA GLU A 74 32.09 -15.20 9.55
C GLU A 74 32.07 -14.83 8.06
N ARG A 75 31.94 -13.52 7.78
CA ARG A 75 32.42 -12.99 6.51
C ARG A 75 33.91 -12.92 6.65
N ASP A 76 34.57 -14.04 6.39
CA ASP A 76 35.97 -14.02 6.02
C ASP A 76 36.14 -12.92 4.96
N ALA A 77 37.20 -12.12 5.09
CA ALA A 77 37.60 -11.13 4.08
C ALA A 77 37.58 -11.74 2.66
N SER A 78 37.89 -13.05 2.56
CA SER A 78 37.84 -13.83 1.32
C SER A 78 36.47 -13.86 0.63
N TRP A 79 35.35 -13.80 1.38
CA TRP A 79 34.01 -13.74 0.79
C TRP A 79 33.82 -12.44 0.01
N TRP A 80 34.39 -11.33 0.47
CA TRP A 80 34.31 -10.04 -0.24
C TRP A 80 35.20 -10.03 -1.48
N ASP A 81 36.42 -10.57 -1.34
CA ASP A 81 37.38 -10.69 -2.43
C ASP A 81 36.87 -11.60 -3.57
N GLU A 82 36.26 -12.74 -3.23
CA GLU A 82 35.64 -13.66 -4.19
C GLU A 82 34.47 -13.02 -4.97
N GLN A 83 33.74 -12.11 -4.32
CA GLN A 83 32.60 -11.42 -4.93
C GLN A 83 33.00 -10.07 -5.56
N GLY A 84 34.28 -9.70 -5.54
CA GLY A 84 34.81 -8.47 -6.14
C GLY A 84 34.38 -7.19 -5.42
N PHE A 85 33.99 -7.28 -4.15
CA PHE A 85 33.65 -6.13 -3.32
C PHE A 85 34.82 -5.76 -2.41
N GLU A 86 35.04 -4.46 -2.18
CA GLU A 86 36.04 -4.01 -1.20
C GLU A 86 35.65 -4.48 0.21
N THR A 87 36.62 -5.08 0.94
CA THR A 87 36.40 -5.52 2.32
C THR A 87 36.02 -4.33 3.19
N PRO A 88 34.84 -4.36 3.86
CA PRO A 88 34.47 -3.27 4.77
C PRO A 88 35.48 -3.17 5.91
N LYS A 89 36.01 -1.97 6.18
CA LYS A 89 36.81 -1.73 7.40
C LYS A 89 35.96 -2.10 8.61
N GLN A 90 36.40 -3.07 9.40
CA GLN A 90 35.68 -3.45 10.61
C GLN A 90 35.62 -2.24 11.56
N PRO A 91 34.43 -1.80 12.00
CA PRO A 91 34.33 -0.72 12.96
C PRO A 91 34.68 -1.23 14.36
N GLY A 92 35.77 -0.74 14.96
CA GLY A 92 35.98 -0.79 16.40
C GLY A 92 36.95 -1.85 16.94
N HIS A 93 38.20 -1.84 16.48
CA HIS A 93 39.32 -2.31 17.30
C HIS A 93 40.27 -1.13 17.59
N GLU A 94 39.94 -0.38 18.64
CA GLU A 94 40.89 0.31 19.53
C GLU A 94 40.62 -0.19 20.95
#